data_AF-W1WI05-F1
#
_entry.id   AF-W1WI05-F1
#
_cell.length_a   1.000
_cell.length_b   1.000
_cell.length_c   1.000
_cell.angle_alpha   90.00
_cell.angle_beta   90.00
_cell.angle_gamma   90.00
#
_symmetry.space_group_name_H-M   'P 1'
#
loop_
_entity.id
_entity.type
_entity.pdbx_description
1 polymer ?
#
loop_
_entity_poly.entity_id
_entity_poly.type
_entity_poly.pdbx_seq_one_letter_code
_entity_poly.pdbx_strand_id
1 'polypeptide(L)'
;TNVQAQYNVGLVASSDVLAAKTNLADSETNLVKAQNVANLAEASLNQVIAYPVQTAINTAEHDLQYKPYNVTLEQAKAYALLHRSALVKSALDVKSAEEAVKSAKSGYLPTVAVKAGRGYADLDGYFGTSTKSWSVGATASWSLWDGGATQNAIKKANAQLEQAKEANLATVDAVLLAVQKAYLNLRSAEQ
;
A
#
# COMPACT_ATOMS: atom_id res chain seq x y z
N THR A 1 -1.63 44.66 -27.09
CA THR A 1 -2.34 45.67 -27.91
C THR A 1 -3.70 45.91 -27.30
N ASN A 2 -4.08 47.17 -27.02
CA ASN A 2 -5.30 47.48 -26.27
C ASN A 2 -6.52 47.43 -27.20
N VAL A 3 -7.13 46.26 -27.33
CA VAL A 3 -8.28 45.97 -28.22
C VAL A 3 -9.49 46.83 -27.84
N GLN A 4 -9.65 47.18 -26.56
CA GLN A 4 -10.69 48.08 -26.07
C GLN A 4 -10.50 49.53 -26.55
N ALA A 5 -9.25 50.00 -26.63
CA ALA A 5 -8.95 51.33 -27.17
C ALA A 5 -9.17 51.42 -28.70
N GLN A 6 -8.90 50.33 -29.43
CA GLN A 6 -9.12 50.25 -30.88
C GLN A 6 -10.62 50.13 -31.24
N TYR A 7 -11.42 49.49 -30.37
CA TYR A 7 -12.87 49.42 -30.53
C TYR A 7 -13.52 50.80 -30.36
N ASN A 8 -13.05 51.57 -29.38
CA ASN A 8 -13.57 52.90 -29.08
C ASN A 8 -13.34 53.91 -30.22
N VAL A 9 -12.39 53.65 -31.12
CA VAL A 9 -12.14 54.45 -32.34
C VAL A 9 -12.68 53.77 -33.62
N GLY A 10 -13.44 52.67 -33.49
CA GLY A 10 -14.14 52.01 -34.61
C GLY A 10 -13.30 51.05 -35.46
N LEU A 11 -12.10 50.66 -35.02
CA LEU A 11 -11.13 49.88 -35.81
C LEU A 11 -11.25 48.35 -35.64
N VAL A 12 -11.97 47.87 -34.63
CA VAL A 12 -12.18 46.43 -34.36
C VAL A 12 -13.64 46.17 -33.97
N ALA A 13 -14.14 44.94 -34.18
CA ALA A 13 -15.53 44.60 -33.90
C ALA A 13 -15.77 44.31 -32.41
N SER A 14 -17.02 44.44 -31.94
CA SER A 14 -17.38 44.14 -30.55
C SER A 14 -17.11 42.68 -30.17
N SER A 15 -17.14 41.78 -31.16
CA SER A 15 -16.78 40.37 -31.04
C SER A 15 -15.31 40.18 -30.64
N ASP A 16 -14.40 41.00 -31.16
CA ASP A 16 -12.96 40.89 -30.92
C ASP A 16 -12.61 41.37 -29.50
N VAL A 17 -13.31 42.41 -29.03
CA VAL A 17 -13.22 42.86 -27.63
C VAL A 17 -13.77 41.80 -26.68
N LEU A 18 -14.89 41.17 -27.02
CA LEU A 18 -15.48 40.12 -26.21
C LEU A 18 -14.54 38.90 -26.13
N ALA A 19 -13.97 38.46 -27.24
CA ALA A 19 -12.98 37.38 -27.29
C ALA A 19 -11.71 37.70 -26.49
N ALA A 20 -11.23 38.95 -26.55
CA ALA A 20 -10.09 39.38 -25.74
C ALA A 20 -10.41 39.38 -24.23
N LYS A 21 -11.63 39.77 -23.84
CA LYS A 21 -12.09 39.72 -22.44
C LYS A 21 -12.27 38.30 -21.93
N THR A 22 -12.80 37.39 -22.73
CA THR A 22 -12.91 35.97 -22.36
C THR A 22 -11.53 35.34 -22.19
N ASN A 23 -10.59 35.59 -23.12
CA ASN A 23 -9.22 35.09 -23.00
C ASN A 23 -8.50 35.60 -21.75
N LEU A 24 -8.72 36.86 -21.35
CA LEU A 24 -8.19 37.41 -20.11
C LEU A 24 -8.80 36.71 -18.89
N ALA A 25 -10.13 36.58 -18.84
CA ALA A 25 -10.83 35.90 -17.74
C ALA A 25 -10.42 34.43 -17.60
N ASP A 26 -10.20 33.74 -18.73
CA ASP A 26 -9.67 32.37 -18.77
C ASP A 26 -8.23 32.31 -18.24
N SER A 27 -7.39 33.28 -18.62
CA SER A 27 -6.00 33.37 -18.15
C SER A 27 -5.91 33.65 -16.66
N GLU A 28 -6.74 34.56 -16.13
CA GLU A 28 -6.84 34.84 -14.69
C GLU A 28 -7.31 33.61 -13.92
N THR A 29 -8.31 32.90 -14.45
CA THR A 29 -8.79 31.64 -13.87
C THR A 29 -7.69 30.57 -13.86
N ASN A 30 -6.92 30.47 -14.95
CA ASN A 30 -5.80 29.52 -15.05
C ASN A 30 -4.66 29.87 -14.09
N LEU A 31 -4.38 31.15 -13.85
CA LEU A 31 -3.40 31.59 -12.87
C LEU A 31 -3.79 31.16 -11.45
N VAL A 32 -5.04 31.42 -11.05
CA VAL A 32 -5.56 31.02 -9.72
C VAL A 32 -5.51 29.50 -9.56
N LYS A 33 -5.90 28.75 -10.60
CA LYS A 33 -5.80 27.28 -10.60
C LYS A 33 -4.35 26.82 -10.45
N ALA A 34 -3.41 27.38 -11.20
CA ALA A 34 -2.00 27.02 -11.13
C ALA A 34 -1.40 27.33 -9.76
N GLN A 35 -1.73 28.48 -9.16
CA GLN A 35 -1.31 28.85 -7.81
C GLN A 35 -1.87 27.90 -6.75
N ASN A 36 -3.15 27.51 -6.86
CA ASN A 36 -3.72 26.50 -5.97
C ASN A 36 -3.03 25.15 -6.09
N VAL A 37 -2.71 24.71 -7.31
CA VAL A 37 -1.97 23.45 -7.53
C VAL A 37 -0.56 23.54 -6.91
N ALA A 38 0.13 24.66 -7.05
CA ALA A 38 1.45 24.88 -6.44
C ALA A 38 1.37 24.84 -4.90
N ASN A 39 0.44 25.58 -4.30
CA ASN A 39 0.25 25.61 -2.84
C ASN A 39 -0.11 24.22 -2.28
N LEU A 40 -0.94 23.45 -2.99
CA LEU A 40 -1.27 22.07 -2.61
C LEU A 40 -0.07 21.13 -2.74
N ALA A 41 0.77 21.30 -3.76
CA ALA A 41 2.01 20.54 -3.91
C ALA A 41 3.01 20.84 -2.78
N GLU A 42 3.16 22.11 -2.40
CA GLU A 42 4.00 22.52 -1.26
C GLU A 42 3.48 21.96 0.06
N ALA A 43 2.17 22.10 0.32
CA ALA A 43 1.53 21.52 1.51
C ALA A 43 1.72 20.00 1.60
N SER A 44 1.58 19.31 0.46
CA SER A 44 1.78 17.86 0.37
C SER A 44 3.25 17.48 0.63
N LEU A 45 4.19 18.25 0.09
CA LEU A 45 5.61 18.05 0.35
C LEU A 45 5.93 18.27 1.84
N ASN A 46 5.49 19.39 2.42
CA ASN A 46 5.64 19.71 3.84
C ASN A 46 5.13 18.57 4.74
N GLN A 47 3.95 18.01 4.41
CA GLN A 47 3.41 16.86 5.13
C GLN A 47 4.34 15.64 5.06
N VAL A 48 4.93 15.34 3.90
CA VAL A 48 5.82 14.18 3.70
C VAL A 48 7.15 14.37 4.45
N ILE A 49 7.71 15.57 4.46
CA ILE A 49 8.97 15.87 5.16
C ILE A 49 8.78 16.27 6.63
N ALA A 50 7.54 16.18 7.14
CA ALA A 50 7.15 16.55 8.50
C ALA A 50 7.44 18.01 8.90
N TYR A 51 7.28 18.93 7.97
CA TYR A 51 7.30 20.38 8.21
C TYR A 51 5.87 20.92 8.41
N PRO A 52 5.70 22.09 9.07
CA PRO A 52 4.42 22.77 9.13
C PRO A 52 3.86 23.03 7.72
N VAL A 53 2.57 22.78 7.52
CA VAL A 53 1.92 22.77 6.19
C VAL A 53 2.06 24.10 5.44
N GLN A 54 2.15 25.22 6.16
CA GLN A 54 2.29 26.58 5.61
C GLN A 54 3.74 27.06 5.47
N THR A 55 4.74 26.19 5.66
CA THR A 55 6.13 26.58 5.45
C THR A 55 6.37 26.81 3.95
N ALA A 56 6.73 28.04 3.58
CA ALA A 56 7.08 28.37 2.20
C ALA A 56 8.33 27.59 1.77
N ILE A 57 8.24 26.87 0.65
CA ILE A 57 9.35 26.08 0.10
C ILE A 57 9.96 26.87 -1.06
N ASN A 58 11.21 27.30 -0.89
CA ASN A 58 12.00 27.84 -2.00
C ASN A 58 12.82 26.70 -2.62
N THR A 59 12.50 26.31 -3.85
CA THR A 59 13.28 25.31 -4.58
C THR A 59 14.66 25.87 -4.94
N ALA A 60 15.72 25.13 -4.60
CA ALA A 60 17.10 25.57 -4.84
C ALA A 60 17.47 25.61 -6.33
N GLU A 61 16.81 24.80 -7.17
CA GLU A 61 17.12 24.67 -8.59
C GLU A 61 16.15 25.49 -9.45
N HIS A 62 16.70 26.47 -10.17
CA HIS A 62 16.00 27.25 -11.19
C HIS A 62 16.27 26.73 -12.62
N ASP A 63 17.21 25.78 -12.77
CA ASP A 63 17.61 25.21 -14.05
C ASP A 63 17.44 23.68 -14.03
N LEU A 64 16.40 23.20 -14.72
CA LEU A 64 16.10 21.77 -14.85
C LEU A 64 16.90 21.20 -16.03
N GLN A 65 18.22 21.10 -15.87
CA GLN A 65 19.07 20.50 -16.90
C GLN A 65 18.85 18.97 -16.96
N TYR A 66 18.53 18.49 -18.16
CA TYR A 66 18.40 17.07 -18.43
C TYR A 66 19.74 16.35 -18.21
N LYS A 67 19.71 15.30 -17.38
CA LYS A 67 20.85 14.39 -17.14
C LYS A 67 20.48 13.00 -17.64
N PRO A 68 21.15 12.45 -18.66
CA PRO A 68 20.80 11.14 -19.22
C PRO A 68 21.02 10.03 -18.19
N TYR A 69 20.06 9.11 -18.11
CA TYR A 69 20.13 7.96 -17.20
C TYR A 69 20.51 6.69 -17.96
N ASN A 70 21.80 6.34 -17.95
CA ASN A 70 22.33 5.18 -18.66
C ASN A 70 22.04 3.85 -17.92
N VAL A 71 20.80 3.37 -18.01
CA VAL A 71 20.44 2.00 -17.59
C VAL A 71 19.85 1.24 -18.76
N THR A 72 20.17 -0.04 -18.91
CA THR A 72 19.47 -0.89 -19.88
C THR A 72 18.18 -1.44 -19.28
N LEU A 73 17.20 -1.78 -20.13
CA LEU A 73 15.96 -2.41 -19.67
C LEU A 73 16.22 -3.69 -18.88
N GLU A 74 17.18 -4.52 -19.31
CA GLU A 74 17.52 -5.77 -18.63
C GLU A 74 18.16 -5.53 -17.27
N GLN A 75 19.04 -4.52 -17.15
CA GLN A 75 19.57 -4.10 -15.85
C GLN A 75 18.47 -3.60 -14.92
N ALA A 76 17.53 -2.80 -15.43
CA ALA A 76 16.40 -2.29 -14.64
C ALA A 76 15.48 -3.41 -14.15
N LYS A 77 15.19 -4.42 -14.99
CA LYS A 77 14.42 -5.61 -14.61
C LYS A 77 15.14 -6.43 -13.55
N ALA A 78 16.42 -6.74 -13.75
CA ALA A 78 17.22 -7.51 -12.81
C ALA A 78 17.30 -6.81 -11.44
N TYR A 79 17.50 -5.50 -11.44
CA TYR A 79 17.48 -4.69 -10.23
C TYR A 79 16.12 -4.74 -9.53
N ALA A 80 15.02 -4.60 -10.28
CA ALA A 80 13.67 -4.66 -9.72
C ALA A 80 13.36 -6.03 -9.11
N LEU A 81 13.76 -7.13 -9.76
CA LEU A 81 13.57 -8.48 -9.23
C LEU A 81 14.30 -8.71 -7.90
N LEU A 82 15.45 -8.04 -7.69
CA LEU A 82 16.23 -8.17 -6.47
C LEU A 82 15.74 -7.26 -5.33
N HIS A 83 15.26 -6.06 -5.66
CA HIS A 83 15.02 -5.00 -4.66
C HIS A 83 13.54 -4.64 -4.44
N ARG A 84 12.60 -5.14 -5.25
CA ARG A 84 11.18 -4.87 -5.03
C ARG A 84 10.67 -5.63 -3.80
N SER A 85 10.33 -4.88 -2.76
CA SER A 85 9.70 -5.41 -1.53
C SER A 85 8.41 -6.19 -1.79
N ALA A 86 7.67 -5.86 -2.85
CA ALA A 86 6.46 -6.58 -3.26
C ALA A 86 6.73 -8.06 -3.55
N LEU A 87 7.88 -8.40 -4.15
CA LEU A 87 8.26 -9.79 -4.46
C LEU A 87 8.67 -10.56 -3.21
N VAL A 88 9.36 -9.90 -2.28
CA VAL A 88 9.68 -10.48 -0.98
C VAL A 88 8.39 -10.78 -0.21
N LYS A 89 7.44 -9.85 -0.22
CA LYS A 89 6.13 -10.03 0.40
C LYS A 89 5.38 -11.21 -0.21
N SER A 90 5.26 -11.27 -1.54
CA SER A 90 4.51 -12.36 -2.19
C SER A 90 5.15 -13.73 -1.95
N ALA A 91 6.48 -13.82 -1.90
CA ALA A 91 7.18 -15.05 -1.54
C ALA A 91 6.92 -15.47 -0.07
N LEU A 92 6.87 -14.51 0.85
CA LEU A 92 6.51 -14.78 2.24
C LEU A 92 5.05 -15.18 2.40
N ASP A 93 4.14 -14.62 1.60
CA ASP A 93 2.73 -15.00 1.58
C ASP A 93 2.57 -16.47 1.11
N VAL A 94 3.35 -16.93 0.11
CA VAL A 94 3.42 -18.35 -0.28
C VAL A 94 3.90 -19.22 0.90
N LYS A 95 5.00 -18.84 1.54
CA LYS A 95 5.55 -19.57 2.69
C LYS A 95 4.54 -19.65 3.85
N SER A 96 3.80 -18.57 4.10
CA SER A 96 2.72 -18.55 5.09
C SER A 96 1.62 -19.56 4.75
N ALA A 97 1.27 -19.70 3.47
CA ALA A 97 0.28 -20.68 3.02
C ALA A 97 0.80 -22.12 3.15
N GLU A 98 2.10 -22.37 2.93
CA GLU A 98 2.71 -23.67 3.17
C GLU A 98 2.62 -24.09 4.65
N GLU A 99 2.90 -23.16 5.56
CA GLU A 99 2.75 -23.39 7.01
C GLU A 99 1.28 -23.58 7.40
N ALA A 100 0.34 -22.89 6.74
CA ALA A 100 -1.09 -23.12 6.94
C ALA A 100 -1.51 -24.54 6.53
N VAL A 101 -0.93 -25.10 5.46
CA VAL A 101 -1.14 -26.52 5.09
C VAL A 101 -0.62 -27.45 6.17
N LYS A 102 0.57 -27.19 6.73
CA LYS A 102 1.11 -27.99 7.84
C LYS A 102 0.23 -27.89 9.09
N SER A 103 -0.27 -26.69 9.40
CA SER A 103 -1.22 -26.48 10.49
C SER A 103 -2.55 -27.20 10.25
N ALA A 104 -3.06 -27.27 9.02
CA ALA A 104 -4.26 -28.04 8.73
C ALA A 104 -4.02 -29.55 8.93
N LYS A 105 -2.83 -30.05 8.58
CA LYS A 105 -2.43 -31.44 8.80
C LYS A 105 -2.32 -31.83 10.28
N SER A 106 -2.07 -30.86 11.18
CA SER A 106 -2.02 -31.16 12.62
C SER A 106 -3.39 -31.55 13.19
N GLY A 107 -4.49 -31.38 12.44
CA GLY A 107 -5.81 -31.90 12.82
C GLY A 107 -5.84 -33.43 13.00
N TYR A 108 -4.90 -34.16 12.40
CA TYR A 108 -4.74 -35.60 12.60
C TYR A 108 -3.97 -35.98 13.89
N LEU A 109 -3.37 -35.00 14.56
CA LEU A 109 -2.54 -35.22 15.73
C LEU A 109 -3.34 -34.97 17.03
N PRO A 110 -2.98 -35.64 18.14
CA PRO A 110 -3.55 -35.33 19.44
C PRO A 110 -3.19 -33.91 19.88
N THR A 111 -4.17 -33.21 20.46
CA THR A 111 -3.93 -31.93 21.15
C THR A 111 -3.66 -32.20 22.62
N VAL A 112 -2.52 -31.75 23.12
CA VAL A 112 -2.16 -31.84 24.54
C VAL A 112 -2.25 -30.46 25.16
N ALA A 113 -3.04 -30.32 26.21
CA ALA A 113 -3.20 -29.09 26.97
C ALA A 113 -2.80 -29.32 28.42
N VAL A 114 -2.02 -28.40 28.99
CA VAL A 114 -1.67 -28.39 30.40
C VAL A 114 -2.41 -27.25 31.07
N LYS A 115 -3.06 -27.52 32.20
CA LYS A 115 -3.79 -26.54 32.99
C LYS A 115 -3.26 -26.57 34.42
N ALA A 116 -3.00 -25.39 34.97
CA ALA A 116 -2.67 -25.20 36.36
C ALA A 116 -3.59 -24.11 36.92
N GLY A 117 -4.12 -24.33 38.11
CA GLY A 117 -5.04 -23.41 38.76
C GLY A 117 -4.78 -23.36 40.25
N ARG A 118 -5.06 -22.22 40.86
CA ARG A 118 -5.05 -22.04 42.31
C ARG A 118 -6.37 -21.39 42.71
N GLY A 119 -7.07 -22.02 43.64
CA GLY A 119 -8.33 -21.54 44.19
C GLY A 119 -8.12 -21.01 45.60
N TYR A 120 -8.81 -19.92 45.89
CA TYR A 120 -9.04 -19.45 47.25
C TYR A 120 -10.55 -19.32 47.41
N ALA A 121 -11.10 -20.02 48.39
CA ALA A 121 -12.51 -19.93 48.72
C ALA A 121 -12.64 -19.68 50.21
N ASP A 122 -13.36 -18.61 50.56
CA ASP A 122 -13.71 -18.25 51.93
C ASP A 122 -15.20 -18.52 52.06
N LEU A 123 -15.55 -19.71 52.54
CA LEU A 123 -16.94 -20.16 52.56
C LEU A 123 -17.72 -19.67 53.79
N ASP A 124 -17.08 -19.11 54.82
CA ASP A 124 -17.78 -18.57 55.99
C ASP A 124 -16.98 -17.41 56.61
N GLY A 125 -17.61 -16.23 56.72
CA GLY A 125 -17.04 -15.08 57.44
C GLY A 125 -16.84 -15.33 58.94
N TYR A 126 -15.99 -14.51 59.57
CA TYR A 126 -15.61 -14.41 61.00
C TYR A 126 -15.20 -15.68 61.79
N PHE A 127 -15.68 -16.89 61.45
CA PHE A 127 -15.30 -18.16 62.10
C PHE A 127 -14.98 -19.31 61.13
N GLY A 128 -15.00 -19.08 59.81
CA GLY A 128 -14.73 -20.12 58.80
C GLY A 128 -13.24 -20.35 58.54
N THR A 129 -12.87 -21.61 58.24
CA THR A 129 -11.53 -21.95 57.76
C THR A 129 -11.39 -21.64 56.27
N SER A 130 -10.54 -20.67 55.93
CA SER A 130 -10.25 -20.34 54.54
C SER A 130 -9.60 -21.51 53.81
N THR A 131 -10.19 -21.94 52.70
CA THR A 131 -9.72 -23.10 51.95
C THR A 131 -8.86 -22.67 50.77
N LYS A 132 -7.58 -23.05 50.81
CA LYS A 132 -6.62 -22.87 49.72
C LYS A 132 -6.48 -24.19 48.97
N SER A 133 -6.71 -24.17 47.66
CA SER A 133 -6.51 -25.33 46.79
C SER A 133 -5.61 -24.96 45.61
N TRP A 134 -4.89 -25.95 45.10
CA TRP A 134 -4.16 -25.84 43.85
C TRP A 134 -4.31 -27.14 43.07
N SER A 135 -4.31 -27.05 41.75
CA SER A 135 -4.41 -28.20 40.86
C SER A 135 -3.50 -27.99 39.65
N VAL A 136 -2.91 -29.08 39.19
CA VAL A 136 -2.18 -29.15 37.93
C VAL A 136 -2.64 -30.43 37.24
N GLY A 137 -3.00 -30.33 35.96
CA GLY A 137 -3.44 -31.46 35.17
C GLY A 137 -3.11 -31.27 33.70
N ALA A 138 -2.83 -32.37 33.01
CA ALA A 138 -2.68 -32.42 31.57
C ALA A 138 -3.85 -33.20 30.95
N THR A 139 -4.32 -32.76 29.80
CA THR A 139 -5.37 -33.43 29.03
C THR A 139 -4.90 -33.61 27.60
N ALA A 140 -4.93 -34.84 27.10
CA ALA A 140 -4.70 -35.15 25.70
C ALA A 140 -6.03 -35.51 25.04
N SER A 141 -6.34 -34.90 23.91
CA SER A 141 -7.55 -35.16 23.12
C SER A 141 -7.16 -35.54 21.70
N TRP A 142 -7.64 -36.68 21.22
CA TRP A 142 -7.39 -37.16 19.85
C TRP A 142 -8.69 -37.55 19.18
N SER A 143 -9.02 -36.89 18.08
CA SER A 143 -10.11 -37.33 17.21
C SER A 143 -9.61 -38.42 16.28
N LEU A 144 -10.09 -39.66 16.47
CA LEU A 144 -9.77 -40.77 15.57
C LEU A 144 -10.55 -40.69 14.25
N TRP A 145 -11.72 -40.05 14.28
CA TRP A 145 -12.57 -39.80 13.12
C TRP A 145 -13.39 -38.52 13.31
N ASP A 146 -13.25 -37.59 12.38
CA ASP A 146 -13.89 -36.26 12.42
C ASP A 146 -14.87 -36.04 11.26
N GLY A 147 -15.32 -37.11 10.60
CA GLY A 147 -16.21 -37.02 9.44
C GLY A 147 -15.56 -36.41 8.19
N GLY A 148 -14.23 -36.35 8.13
CA GLY A 148 -13.48 -35.77 7.01
C GLY A 148 -13.23 -34.26 7.12
N ALA A 149 -13.51 -33.65 8.27
CA ALA A 149 -13.28 -32.22 8.50
C ALA A 149 -11.80 -31.83 8.28
N THR A 150 -10.86 -32.60 8.84
CA THR A 150 -9.41 -32.38 8.67
C THR A 150 -9.00 -32.54 7.21
N GLN A 151 -9.53 -33.55 6.51
CA GLN A 151 -9.20 -33.75 5.10
C GLN A 151 -9.67 -32.57 4.23
N ASN A 152 -10.87 -32.05 4.49
CA ASN A 152 -11.41 -30.89 3.79
C ASN A 152 -10.64 -29.60 4.14
N ALA A 153 -10.21 -29.45 5.40
CA ALA A 153 -9.35 -28.34 5.81
C ALA A 153 -7.99 -28.36 5.07
N ILE A 154 -7.38 -29.53 4.91
CA ILE A 154 -6.13 -29.70 4.14
C ILE A 154 -6.36 -29.38 2.66
N LYS A 155 -7.44 -29.88 2.05
CA LYS A 155 -7.78 -29.56 0.65
C LYS A 155 -7.95 -28.04 0.45
N LYS A 156 -8.66 -27.38 1.36
CA LYS A 156 -8.83 -25.92 1.34
C LYS A 156 -7.48 -25.20 1.46
N ALA A 157 -6.63 -25.60 2.42
CA ALA A 157 -5.33 -24.98 2.62
C ALA A 157 -4.41 -25.17 1.40
N ASN A 158 -4.44 -26.33 0.74
CA ASN A 158 -3.69 -26.55 -0.50
C ASN A 158 -4.18 -25.66 -1.65
N ALA A 159 -5.50 -25.48 -1.80
CA ALA A 159 -6.04 -24.57 -2.79
C ALA A 159 -5.61 -23.12 -2.53
N GLN A 160 -5.55 -22.70 -1.25
CA GLN A 160 -5.04 -21.38 -0.86
C GLN A 160 -3.53 -21.24 -1.11
N LEU A 161 -2.74 -22.30 -0.91
CA LEU A 161 -1.32 -22.32 -1.27
C LEU A 161 -1.14 -22.13 -2.78
N GLU A 162 -1.93 -22.83 -3.59
CA GLU A 162 -1.85 -22.68 -5.04
C GLU A 162 -2.25 -21.27 -5.48
N GLN A 163 -3.31 -20.72 -4.89
CA GLN A 163 -3.69 -19.33 -5.10
C GLN A 163 -2.56 -18.35 -4.74
N ALA A 164 -1.84 -18.60 -3.64
CA ALA A 164 -0.72 -17.75 -3.24
C ALA A 164 0.45 -17.83 -4.22
N LYS A 165 0.74 -19.01 -4.79
CA LYS A 165 1.77 -19.18 -5.81
C LYS A 165 1.41 -18.43 -7.10
N GLU A 166 0.17 -18.55 -7.56
CA GLU A 166 -0.32 -17.82 -8.72
C GLU A 166 -0.26 -16.30 -8.49
N ALA A 167 -0.65 -15.84 -7.30
CA ALA A 167 -0.53 -14.43 -6.92
C ALA A 167 0.95 -13.95 -6.90
N ASN A 168 1.89 -14.81 -6.49
CA ASN A 168 3.31 -14.51 -6.55
C ASN A 168 3.81 -14.36 -8.00
N LEU A 169 3.41 -15.25 -8.91
CA LEU A 169 3.72 -15.13 -10.34
C LEU A 169 3.13 -13.85 -10.94
N ALA A 170 1.86 -13.56 -10.65
CA ALA A 170 1.22 -12.32 -11.09
C ALA A 170 1.94 -11.07 -10.56
N THR A 171 2.50 -11.13 -9.35
CA THR A 171 3.30 -10.03 -8.78
C THR A 171 4.62 -9.85 -9.53
N VAL A 172 5.29 -10.94 -9.91
CA VAL A 172 6.50 -10.89 -10.76
C VAL A 172 6.19 -10.20 -12.09
N ASP A 173 5.13 -10.63 -12.77
CA ASP A 173 4.72 -10.06 -14.06
C ASP A 173 4.35 -8.57 -13.94
N ALA A 174 3.62 -8.20 -12.89
CA ALA A 174 3.25 -6.82 -12.62
C ALA A 174 4.48 -5.93 -12.38
N VAL A 175 5.50 -6.44 -11.68
CA VAL A 175 6.76 -5.72 -11.45
C VAL A 175 7.51 -5.52 -12.76
N LEU A 176 7.66 -6.57 -13.57
CA LEU A 176 8.34 -6.49 -14.86
C LEU A 176 7.63 -5.52 -15.83
N LEU A 177 6.31 -5.58 -15.88
CA LEU A 177 5.50 -4.66 -16.68
C LEU A 177 5.65 -3.20 -16.20
N ALA A 178 5.67 -2.98 -14.89
CA ALA A 178 5.86 -1.65 -14.32
C ALA A 178 7.24 -1.07 -14.68
N VAL A 179 8.30 -1.90 -14.63
CA VAL A 179 9.65 -1.50 -15.07
C VAL A 179 9.67 -1.18 -16.55
N GLN A 180 9.05 -2.00 -17.39
CA GLN A 180 9.00 -1.76 -18.83
C GLN A 180 8.27 -0.45 -19.16
N LYS A 181 7.12 -0.18 -18.52
CA LYS A 181 6.39 1.09 -18.68
C LYS A 181 7.23 2.28 -18.24
N ALA A 182 7.87 2.20 -17.08
CA ALA A 182 8.73 3.27 -16.57
C ALA A 182 9.92 3.54 -17.51
N TYR A 183 10.55 2.50 -18.03
CA TYR A 183 11.66 2.61 -18.98
C TYR A 183 11.24 3.25 -20.31
N LEU A 184 10.09 2.85 -20.86
CA LEU A 184 9.58 3.44 -22.09
C LEU A 184 9.17 4.91 -21.88
N ASN A 185 8.52 5.23 -20.76
CA ASN A 185 8.17 6.61 -20.42
C ASN A 185 9.40 7.49 -20.24
N LEU A 186 10.47 6.97 -19.63
CA LEU A 186 11.75 7.67 -19.53
C LEU A 186 12.25 8.01 -20.93
N ARG A 187 12.41 7.02 -21.81
CA ARG A 187 12.90 7.26 -23.19
C ARG A 187 12.03 8.21 -24.00
N SER A 188 10.71 8.19 -23.81
CA SER A 188 9.80 9.13 -24.47
C SER A 188 9.96 10.56 -23.95
N ALA A 189 10.31 10.75 -22.68
CA ALA A 189 10.60 12.07 -22.11
C ALA A 189 12.00 12.59 -22.47
N GLU A 190 12.90 11.72 -22.94
CA GLU A 190 14.22 12.09 -23.48
C GLU A 190 14.15 12.61 -24.92
N GLN A 191 13.02 12.41 -25.62
CA GLN A 191 12.75 12.90 -26.98
C GLN A 191 12.08 14.26 -26.97
#